data_AF-A0A2I1E9K6-F1
#
_entry.id   AF-A0A2I1E9K6-F1
#
_cell.length_a   1.000
_cell.length_b   1.000
_cell.length_c   1.000
_cell.angle_alpha   90.00
_cell.angle_beta   90.00
_cell.angle_gamma   90.00
#
_symmetry.space_group_name_H-M   'P 1'
#
loop_
_entity.id
_entity.type
_entity.pdbx_description
1 polymer ?
#
loop_
_entity_poly.entity_id
_entity_poly.type
_entity_poly.pdbx_seq_one_letter_code
_entity_poly.pdbx_strand_id
1 'polypeptide(L)'
;MPMFYGKEEEDVNDWVRQFEIAFTAIGKAAGNNGVRQAAFAATCLRGAAFTMHDKIKRKFTREDIINRKLQELSIIQQGINENVEEYIRMILSQTSGSNQQGNQVFEKMNELLKENYQDDLVKKLEKLKLAKLEQEINSLKGN
;
A
#
# COMPACT_ATOMS: atom_id res chain seq x y z
N MET A 1 31.11 7.36 14.54
CA MET A 1 29.67 7.65 14.62
C MET A 1 29.10 6.90 15.80
N PRO A 2 28.36 7.54 16.72
CA PRO A 2 27.83 6.88 17.92
C PRO A 2 26.72 5.89 17.56
N MET A 3 26.77 4.68 18.12
CA MET A 3 25.73 3.67 17.91
C MET A 3 24.57 3.89 18.88
N PHE A 4 23.35 3.55 18.45
CA PHE A 4 22.16 3.60 19.30
C PHE A 4 21.43 2.26 19.27
N TYR A 5 21.21 1.66 20.44
CA TYR A 5 20.60 0.34 20.57
C TYR A 5 19.11 0.42 20.93
N GLY A 6 18.66 1.56 21.48
CA GLY A 6 17.30 1.80 21.93
C GLY A 6 17.01 1.11 23.27
N LYS A 7 17.99 1.13 24.18
CA LYS A 7 17.80 0.64 25.56
C LYS A 7 17.22 1.74 26.44
N GLU A 8 16.59 1.37 27.56
CA GLU A 8 15.96 2.32 28.49
C GLU A 8 16.98 3.30 29.11
N GLU A 9 18.24 2.89 29.24
CA GLU A 9 19.30 3.73 29.80
C GLU A 9 19.93 4.69 28.78
N GLU A 10 19.62 4.53 27.48
CA GLU A 10 20.16 5.39 26.42
C GLU A 10 19.24 6.60 26.20
N ASP A 11 19.75 7.81 26.43
CA ASP A 11 19.04 9.05 26.13
C ASP A 11 19.12 9.38 24.63
N VAL A 12 17.95 9.46 23.99
CA VAL A 12 17.80 9.80 22.56
C VAL A 12 18.37 11.18 22.25
N ASN A 13 18.14 12.19 23.10
CA ASN A 13 18.59 13.56 22.87
C ASN A 13 20.11 13.67 22.97
N ASP A 14 20.71 12.97 23.95
CA ASP A 14 22.17 12.93 24.06
C ASP A 14 22.80 12.23 22.85
N TRP A 15 22.22 11.10 22.42
CA TRP A 15 22.69 10.42 21.22
C TRP A 15 22.56 11.29 19.96
N VAL A 16 21.44 11.99 19.77
CA VAL A 16 21.25 12.91 18.63
C VAL A 16 22.32 14.00 18.62
N ARG A 17 22.59 14.62 19.78
CA ARG A 17 23.65 15.64 19.90
C ARG A 17 25.02 15.07 19.54
N GLN A 18 25.37 13.88 20.07
CA GLN A 18 26.64 13.23 19.75
C GLN A 18 26.75 12.87 18.26
N PHE A 19 25.64 12.42 17.66
CA PHE A 19 25.58 12.11 16.24
C PHE A 19 25.79 13.36 15.39
N GLU A 20 25.16 14.48 15.70
CA GLU A 20 25.29 15.74 14.96
C GLU A 20 26.71 16.31 15.02
N ILE A 21 27.35 16.27 16.20
CA ILE A 21 28.76 16.67 16.36
C ILE A 21 29.64 15.79 15.48
N ALA A 22 29.46 14.47 15.54
CA ALA A 22 30.24 13.53 14.74
C ALA A 22 29.97 13.68 13.24
N PHE A 23 28.72 13.97 12.83
CA PHE A 23 28.35 14.18 11.43
C PHE A 23 29.02 15.41 10.85
N THR A 24 28.97 16.52 11.60
CA THR A 24 29.65 17.78 11.28
C THR A 24 31.15 17.58 11.14
N ALA A 25 31.77 16.82 12.04
CA ALA A 25 33.20 16.53 12.02
C ALA A 25 33.64 15.73 10.77
N ILE A 26 32.77 14.92 10.18
CA ILE A 26 33.06 14.17 8.93
C ILE A 26 32.98 15.09 7.69
N GLY A 27 32.45 16.31 7.83
CA GLY A 27 32.42 17.32 6.76
C GLY A 27 31.50 16.95 5.59
N LYS A 28 30.53 16.06 5.79
CA LYS A 28 29.55 15.68 4.75
C LYS A 28 28.38 16.67 4.77
N ALA A 29 27.91 17.08 3.60
CA ALA A 29 26.67 17.83 3.48
C ALA A 29 25.47 16.99 3.94
N ALA A 30 24.52 17.60 4.65
CA ALA A 30 23.31 16.93 5.11
C ALA A 30 22.37 16.46 3.96
N GLY A 31 22.58 16.97 2.74
CA GLY A 31 21.71 16.72 1.58
C GLY A 31 20.42 17.52 1.66
N ASN A 32 19.63 17.47 0.58
CA ASN A 32 18.35 18.18 0.52
C ASN A 32 17.45 17.73 1.69
N ASN A 33 16.92 18.68 2.48
CA ASN A 33 16.12 18.40 3.68
C ASN A 33 16.74 17.38 4.65
N GLY A 34 18.07 17.30 4.74
CA GLY A 34 18.75 16.39 5.67
C GLY A 34 18.73 14.90 5.28
N VAL A 35 18.32 14.55 4.06
CA VAL A 35 18.17 13.15 3.61
C VAL A 35 19.46 12.33 3.80
N ARG A 36 20.62 12.92 3.52
CA ARG A 36 21.90 12.21 3.69
C ARG A 36 22.24 12.04 5.17
N GLN A 37 22.01 13.05 6.00
CA GLN A 37 22.22 12.97 7.44
C GLN A 37 21.33 11.89 8.07
N ALA A 38 20.05 11.83 7.70
CA ALA A 38 19.12 10.80 8.16
C ALA A 38 19.54 9.38 7.72
N ALA A 39 20.05 9.23 6.49
CA ALA A 39 20.56 7.95 6.02
C ALA A 39 21.77 7.47 6.85
N PHE A 40 22.68 8.38 7.21
CA PHE A 40 23.80 8.07 8.11
C PHE A 40 23.34 7.75 9.54
N ALA A 41 22.33 8.45 10.05
CA ALA A 41 21.74 8.14 11.36
C ALA A 41 21.17 6.72 11.37
N ALA A 42 20.46 6.32 10.31
CA ALA A 42 19.89 4.99 10.19
C ALA A 42 20.94 3.85 10.23
N THR A 43 22.15 4.07 9.72
CA THR A 43 23.23 3.05 9.77
C THR A 43 23.80 2.87 11.19
N CYS A 44 23.55 3.83 12.08
CA CYS A 44 24.01 3.82 13.47
C CYS A 44 23.03 3.13 14.42
N LEU A 45 21.86 2.70 13.94
CA LEU A 45 20.87 2.00 14.75
C LEU A 45 21.21 0.51 14.89
N ARG A 46 21.03 -0.05 16.08
CA ARG A 46 21.17 -1.48 16.40
C ARG A 46 20.03 -1.92 17.32
N GLY A 47 19.95 -3.22 17.60
CA GLY A 47 19.02 -3.77 18.58
C GLY A 47 17.56 -3.33 18.36
N ALA A 48 16.90 -2.94 19.45
CA ALA A 48 15.51 -2.51 19.45
C ALA A 48 15.28 -1.28 18.56
N ALA A 49 16.22 -0.33 18.55
CA ALA A 49 16.12 0.87 17.72
C ALA A 49 16.10 0.52 16.22
N PHE A 50 16.94 -0.40 15.77
CA PHE A 50 16.94 -0.86 14.39
C PHE A 50 15.63 -1.56 14.02
N THR A 51 15.16 -2.48 14.87
CA THR A 51 13.90 -3.20 14.65
C THR A 51 12.71 -2.26 14.58
N MET A 52 12.66 -1.22 15.43
CA MET A 52 11.59 -0.23 15.42
C MET A 52 11.64 0.65 14.16
N HIS A 53 12.84 1.13 13.79
CA HIS A 53 13.03 1.88 12.55
C HIS A 53 12.60 1.08 11.31
N ASP A 54 12.96 -0.20 11.22
CA ASP A 54 12.54 -1.08 10.12
C ASP A 54 11.02 -1.30 10.10
N LYS A 55 10.39 -1.52 11.26
CA LYS A 55 8.93 -1.63 11.37
C LYS A 55 8.22 -0.37 10.91
N ILE A 56 8.68 0.81 11.34
CA ILE A 56 8.11 2.09 10.94
C ILE A 56 8.33 2.29 9.44
N LYS A 57 9.54 2.05 8.95
CA LYS A 57 9.86 2.19 7.53
C LYS A 57 8.96 1.33 6.65
N ARG A 58 8.70 0.07 7.05
CA ARG A 58 7.75 -0.82 6.36
C ARG A 58 6.34 -0.24 6.36
N LYS A 59 5.81 0.11 7.53
CA LYS A 59 4.47 0.69 7.74
C LYS A 59 4.16 1.92 6.89
N PHE A 60 5.18 2.68 6.53
CA PHE A 60 5.06 3.91 5.75
C PHE A 60 5.62 3.79 4.32
N THR A 61 5.92 2.57 3.86
CA THR A 61 6.20 2.36 2.43
C THR A 61 4.95 2.57 1.59
N ARG A 62 5.16 2.95 0.32
CA ARG A 62 4.07 3.03 -0.68
C ARG A 62 3.28 1.73 -0.77
N GLU A 63 3.92 0.59 -0.54
CA GLU A 63 3.28 -0.73 -0.59
C GLU A 63 2.19 -0.88 0.47
N ASP A 64 2.43 -0.47 1.72
CA ASP A 64 1.42 -0.57 2.79
C ASP A 64 0.23 0.40 2.57
N ILE A 65 0.48 1.56 1.96
CA ILE A 65 -0.58 2.49 1.54
C ILE A 65 -1.39 1.90 0.40
N ILE A 66 -0.73 1.30 -0.60
CA ILE A 66 -1.37 0.62 -1.73
C ILE A 66 -2.20 -0.57 -1.22
N ASN A 67 -1.65 -1.39 -0.33
CA ASN A 67 -2.34 -2.54 0.26
C ASN A 67 -3.58 -2.12 1.05
N ARG A 68 -3.50 -1.04 1.85
CA ARG A 68 -4.66 -0.48 2.54
C ARG A 68 -5.73 -0.02 1.56
N LYS A 69 -5.33 0.68 0.50
CA LYS A 69 -6.26 1.15 -0.55
C LYS A 69 -6.91 -0.01 -1.30
N LEU A 70 -6.17 -1.08 -1.58
CA LEU A 70 -6.70 -2.30 -2.19
C LEU A 70 -7.70 -3.01 -1.27
N GLN A 71 -7.44 -3.08 0.03
CA GLN A 71 -8.40 -3.63 1.00
C GLN A 71 -9.68 -2.79 1.10
N GLU A 72 -9.56 -1.46 1.18
CA GLU A 72 -10.72 -0.55 1.17
C GLU A 72 -11.58 -0.77 -0.08
N LEU A 73 -10.96 -0.88 -1.26
CA LEU A 73 -11.67 -1.18 -2.51
C LEU A 73 -12.34 -2.55 -2.51
N SER A 74 -11.70 -3.57 -1.94
CA SER A 74 -12.29 -4.93 -1.82
C SER A 74 -13.55 -4.93 -0.96
N ILE A 75 -13.54 -4.19 0.15
CA ILE A 75 -14.70 -4.09 1.06
C ILE A 75 -15.85 -3.36 0.36
N ILE A 76 -15.56 -2.25 -0.33
CA ILE A 76 -16.57 -1.50 -1.09
C ILE A 76 -17.17 -2.37 -2.21
N GLN A 77 -16.35 -3.12 -2.95
CA GLN A 77 -16.82 -4.00 -4.00
C GLN A 77 -17.75 -5.10 -3.47
N GLN A 78 -17.40 -5.70 -2.32
CA GLN A 78 -18.23 -6.71 -1.69
C GLN A 78 -19.58 -6.12 -1.26
N GLY A 79 -19.59 -4.96 -0.62
CA GLY A 79 -20.84 -4.30 -0.20
C GLY A 79 -21.73 -3.91 -1.38
N ILE A 80 -21.16 -3.51 -2.52
CA ILE A 80 -21.92 -3.24 -3.75
C ILE A 80 -22.50 -4.54 -4.31
N ASN A 81 -21.71 -5.62 -4.38
CA ASN A 81 -22.19 -6.91 -4.87
C ASN A 81 -23.31 -7.49 -4.00
N GLU A 82 -23.18 -7.40 -2.68
CA GLU A 82 -24.22 -7.84 -1.73
C GLU A 82 -25.53 -7.06 -1.93
N ASN A 83 -25.44 -5.74 -2.11
CA ASN A 83 -26.61 -4.89 -2.38
C ASN A 83 -27.29 -5.24 -3.72
N VAL A 84 -26.50 -5.45 -4.78
CA VAL A 84 -27.01 -5.85 -6.10
C VAL A 84 -27.65 -7.24 -6.05
N GLU A 85 -27.04 -8.21 -5.37
CA GLU A 85 -27.64 -9.53 -5.17
C GLU A 85 -28.97 -9.45 -4.43
N GLU A 86 -29.06 -8.62 -3.39
CA GLU A 86 -30.28 -8.44 -2.61
C GLU A 86 -31.38 -7.76 -3.44
N TYR A 87 -31.03 -6.75 -4.23
CA TYR A 87 -31.94 -6.10 -5.17
C TYR A 87 -32.42 -7.07 -6.28
N ILE A 88 -31.53 -7.91 -6.82
CA ILE A 88 -31.87 -8.94 -7.79
C ILE A 88 -32.82 -9.98 -7.16
N ARG A 89 -32.54 -10.45 -5.94
CA ARG A 89 -33.44 -11.38 -5.20
C ARG A 89 -34.81 -10.75 -4.97
N MET A 90 -34.88 -9.46 -4.65
CA MET A 90 -36.13 -8.74 -4.47
C MET A 90 -36.95 -8.71 -5.76
N ILE A 91 -36.35 -8.32 -6.89
CA ILE A 91 -37.02 -8.32 -8.20
C ILE A 91 -37.49 -9.74 -8.58
N LEU A 92 -36.68 -10.76 -8.30
CA LEU A 92 -37.02 -12.15 -8.58
C LEU A 92 -38.19 -12.64 -7.72
N SER A 93 -38.25 -12.26 -6.45
CA SER A 93 -39.40 -12.58 -5.58
C SER A 93 -40.71 -11.96 -6.08
N GLN A 94 -40.64 -10.80 -6.72
CA GLN A 94 -41.79 -10.11 -7.32
C GLN A 94 -42.20 -10.68 -8.68
N THR A 95 -41.27 -11.35 -9.39
CA THR A 95 -41.50 -11.91 -10.73
C THR A 95 -41.70 -13.44 -10.73
N SER A 96 -41.48 -14.12 -9.60
CA SER A 96 -41.63 -15.57 -9.45
C SER A 96 -43.10 -15.99 -9.33
N GLY A 97 -43.84 -15.85 -10.42
CA GLY A 97 -44.84 -16.84 -10.81
C GLY A 97 -44.10 -17.99 -11.51
N SER A 98 -43.78 -19.05 -10.74
CA SER A 98 -43.38 -20.40 -11.16
C SER A 98 -42.95 -20.59 -12.63
N ASN A 99 -41.64 -20.66 -12.95
CA ASN A 99 -41.09 -21.36 -14.12
C ASN A 99 -39.56 -21.55 -14.02
N GLN A 100 -39.06 -22.76 -14.28
CA GLN A 100 -37.64 -23.18 -14.22
C GLN A 100 -36.68 -22.35 -15.12
N GLN A 101 -37.22 -21.58 -16.07
CA GLN A 101 -36.47 -20.63 -16.90
C GLN A 101 -35.88 -19.46 -16.11
N GLY A 102 -36.52 -19.01 -15.03
CA GLY A 102 -36.01 -17.89 -14.21
C GLY A 102 -34.67 -18.19 -13.54
N ASN A 103 -34.48 -19.44 -13.07
CA ASN A 103 -33.22 -19.87 -12.44
C ASN A 103 -32.07 -20.01 -13.44
N GLN A 104 -32.33 -20.43 -14.69
CA GLN A 104 -31.28 -20.46 -15.72
C GLN A 104 -30.86 -19.06 -16.18
N VAL A 105 -31.81 -18.13 -16.25
CA VAL A 105 -31.51 -16.72 -16.55
C VAL A 105 -30.69 -16.10 -15.41
N PHE A 106 -31.01 -16.41 -14.15
CA PHE A 106 -30.26 -15.95 -12.98
C PHE A 106 -28.78 -16.38 -12.99
N GLU A 107 -28.50 -17.68 -13.17
CA GLU A 107 -27.12 -18.19 -13.23
C GLU A 107 -26.32 -17.53 -14.36
N LYS A 108 -26.93 -17.42 -15.54
CA LYS A 108 -26.30 -16.82 -16.73
C LYS A 108 -26.04 -15.32 -16.58
N MET A 109 -26.96 -14.61 -15.92
CA MET A 109 -26.83 -13.18 -15.66
C MET A 109 -25.78 -12.91 -14.58
N ASN A 110 -25.66 -13.79 -13.58
CA ASN A 110 -24.61 -13.74 -12.56
C ASN A 110 -23.21 -14.06 -13.14
N GLU A 111 -23.10 -15.04 -14.04
CA GLU A 111 -21.86 -15.31 -14.78
C GLU A 111 -21.42 -14.11 -15.65
N LEU A 112 -22.35 -13.54 -16.43
CA LEU A 112 -22.06 -12.39 -17.30
C LEU A 112 -21.65 -11.13 -16.52
N LEU A 113 -22.25 -10.90 -15.35
CA LEU A 113 -21.87 -9.78 -14.47
C LEU A 113 -20.48 -10.00 -13.87
N LYS A 114 -20.12 -11.23 -13.48
CA LYS A 114 -18.79 -11.56 -12.95
C LYS A 114 -17.70 -11.44 -14.01
N GLU A 115 -17.90 -11.96 -15.22
CA GLU A 115 -16.90 -11.89 -16.31
C GLU A 115 -16.58 -10.44 -16.68
N ASN A 116 -17.59 -9.58 -16.81
CA ASN A 116 -17.39 -8.23 -17.33
C ASN A 116 -16.73 -7.29 -16.30
N TYR A 117 -17.10 -7.43 -15.03
CA TYR A 117 -16.54 -6.57 -13.96
C TYR A 117 -15.10 -6.94 -13.62
N GLN A 118 -14.79 -8.25 -13.62
CA GLN A 118 -13.47 -8.75 -13.29
C GLN A 118 -12.46 -8.46 -14.41
N ASP A 119 -12.86 -8.57 -15.68
CA ASP A 119 -12.02 -8.26 -16.84
C ASP A 119 -11.72 -6.74 -16.98
N ASP A 120 -12.69 -5.87 -16.72
CA ASP A 120 -12.48 -4.41 -16.76
C ASP A 120 -11.56 -3.91 -15.64
N LEU A 121 -11.68 -4.49 -14.44
CA LEU A 121 -10.77 -4.23 -13.32
C LEU A 121 -9.34 -4.68 -13.61
N VAL A 122 -9.17 -5.89 -14.17
CA VAL A 122 -7.86 -6.42 -14.55
C VAL A 122 -7.21 -5.53 -15.62
N LYS A 123 -7.95 -5.16 -16.67
CA LYS A 123 -7.47 -4.25 -17.72
C LYS A 123 -7.05 -2.89 -17.18
N LYS A 124 -7.84 -2.29 -16.28
CA LYS A 124 -7.49 -1.01 -15.63
C LYS A 124 -6.23 -1.14 -14.79
N LEU A 125 -6.07 -2.24 -14.06
CA LEU A 125 -4.90 -2.50 -13.22
C LEU A 125 -3.63 -2.70 -14.05
N GLU A 126 -3.70 -3.46 -15.15
CA GLU A 126 -2.59 -3.66 -16.08
C GLU A 126 -2.14 -2.35 -16.72
N LYS A 127 -3.10 -1.52 -17.15
CA LYS A 127 -2.83 -0.19 -17.73
C LYS A 127 -2.13 0.73 -16.73
N LEU A 128 -2.53 0.69 -15.45
CA LEU A 128 -1.89 1.45 -14.38
C LEU A 128 -0.47 0.96 -14.08
N LYS A 129 -0.24 -0.37 -14.07
CA LYS A 129 1.10 -0.96 -13.90
C LYS A 129 2.04 -0.55 -15.02
N LEU A 130 1.59 -0.60 -16.27
CA LEU A 130 2.35 -0.18 -17.45
C LEU A 130 2.77 1.30 -17.37
N ALA A 131 1.82 2.20 -17.12
CA ALA A 131 2.09 3.64 -17.05
C ALA A 131 3.14 3.97 -15.95
N LYS A 132 3.10 3.26 -14.83
CA LYS A 132 4.04 3.45 -13.73
C LYS A 132 5.45 2.97 -14.07
N LEU A 133 5.57 1.83 -14.75
CA LEU A 133 6.86 1.32 -15.24
C LEU A 133 7.47 2.24 -16.29
N GLU A 134 6.67 2.78 -17.22
CA GLU A 134 7.13 3.74 -18.22
C GLU A 134 7.68 5.02 -17.58
N GLN A 135 7.01 5.54 -16.55
CA GLN A 135 7.47 6.70 -15.80
C GLN A 135 8.82 6.43 -15.10
N GLU A 136 9.00 5.23 -14.56
CA GLU A 136 10.23 4.82 -13.86
C GLU A 136 11.40 4.64 -14.85
N ILE A 137 11.15 4.02 -16.01
CA ILE A 137 12.12 3.91 -17.10
C ILE A 137 12.56 5.29 -17.61
N ASN A 138 11.62 6.21 -17.81
CA ASN A 138 11.94 7.57 -18.27
C ASN A 138 12.75 8.35 -17.23
N SER A 139 12.49 8.13 -15.94
CA SER A 139 13.27 8.73 -14.85
C SER A 139 14.70 8.18 -14.77
N LEU A 140 14.92 6.94 -15.20
CA LEU A 140 16.25 6.30 -15.24
C LEU A 140 17.06 6.68 -16.49
N LYS A 141 16.40 7.03 -17.61
CA LYS A 141 17.05 7.45 -18.86
C LYS A 141 17.45 8.94 -18.88
N GLY A 142 16.96 9.73 -17.93
CA GLY A 142 17.18 11.17 -17.83
C GLY A 142 18.39 11.62 -17.02
N ASN A 143 19.33 10.74 -16.70
CA ASN A 143 20.61 11.04 -16.04
C ASN A 143 21.80 10.61 -16.89
#